data_AF-A0A1A8GCV5-F1
#
_entry.id   AF-A0A1A8GCV5-F1
#
_cell.length_a   1.000
_cell.length_b   1.000
_cell.length_c   1.000
_cell.angle_alpha   90.00
_cell.angle_beta   90.00
_cell.angle_gamma   90.00
#
_symmetry.space_group_name_H-M   'P 1'
#
loop_
_entity.id
_entity.type
_entity.pdbx_description
1 polymer ?
#
loop_
_entity_poly.entity_id
_entity_poly.type
_entity_poly.pdbx_seq_one_letter_code
_entity_poly.pdbx_strand_id
1 'polypeptide(L)'
;ALKYQKKFTEYSERIDSLTQTVAFSCKEDQTTNVTAVLLREGGSLGFNIVGGRLCTDDNDGSSNEGIFVSKIVEKGPADKDGGLQIHD
;
A
#
# COMPACT_ATOMS: atom_id res chain seq x y z
N ALA A 1 34.40 11.80 -11.53
CA ALA A 1 33.78 12.72 -10.55
C ALA A 1 32.33 13.08 -10.94
N LEU A 2 32.06 13.78 -12.05
CA LEU A 2 30.72 14.28 -12.39
C LEU A 2 29.62 13.20 -12.55
N LYS A 3 29.95 12.01 -13.07
CA LYS A 3 28.98 10.91 -13.24
C LYS A 3 28.33 10.50 -11.91
N TYR A 4 29.10 10.53 -10.82
CA TYR A 4 28.59 10.19 -9.48
C TYR A 4 27.78 11.34 -8.88
N GLN A 5 28.14 12.60 -9.12
CA GLN A 5 27.36 13.74 -8.67
C GLN A 5 25.97 13.77 -9.32
N LYS A 6 25.88 13.52 -10.64
CA LYS A 6 24.60 13.40 -11.34
C LYS A 6 23.75 12.27 -10.77
N LYS A 7 24.36 11.12 -10.52
CA LYS A 7 23.67 9.97 -9.92
C LYS A 7 23.20 10.26 -8.49
N PHE A 8 23.99 10.97 -7.70
CA PHE A 8 23.63 11.35 -6.34
C PHE A 8 22.36 12.21 -6.32
N THR A 9 22.28 13.25 -7.14
CA THR A 9 21.08 14.10 -7.25
C THR A 9 19.87 13.30 -7.73
N GLU A 10 20.03 12.48 -8.78
CA GLU A 10 18.96 11.61 -9.30
C GLU A 10 18.42 10.64 -8.24
N TYR A 11 19.29 10.08 -7.38
CA TYR A 11 18.86 9.19 -6.31
C TYR A 11 18.24 9.96 -5.13
N SER A 12 18.76 11.13 -4.78
CA SER A 12 18.18 11.99 -3.74
C SER A 12 16.75 12.37 -4.10
N GLU A 13 16.54 12.90 -5.30
CA GLU A 13 15.21 13.31 -5.77
C GLU A 13 14.21 12.15 -5.75
N ARG A 14 14.65 10.93 -6.08
CA ARG A 14 13.81 9.73 -6.00
C ARG A 14 13.45 9.36 -4.55
N ILE A 15 14.39 9.49 -3.62
CA ILE A 15 14.16 9.19 -2.20
C ILE A 15 13.24 10.24 -1.58
N ASP A 16 13.45 11.52 -1.90
CA ASP A 16 12.65 12.63 -1.40
C ASP A 16 11.21 12.52 -1.93
N SER A 17 11.04 12.24 -3.23
CA SER A 17 9.74 11.97 -3.85
C SER A 17 9.03 10.78 -3.19
N LEU A 18 9.74 9.67 -2.95
CA LEU A 18 9.17 8.50 -2.28
C LEU A 18 8.72 8.84 -0.85
N THR A 19 9.53 9.58 -0.11
CA THR A 19 9.26 9.92 1.31
C THR A 19 8.07 10.87 1.45
N GLN A 20 7.94 11.85 0.55
CA GLN A 20 6.83 12.81 0.53
C GLN A 20 5.49 12.11 0.27
N THR A 21 5.46 11.11 -0.61
CA THR A 21 4.25 10.34 -0.92
C THR A 21 3.74 9.54 0.28
N VAL A 22 4.62 8.92 1.07
CA VAL A 22 4.20 8.19 2.29
C VAL A 22 3.57 9.12 3.34
N ALA A 23 3.91 10.41 3.31
CA ALA A 23 3.39 11.40 4.25
C ALA A 23 2.06 12.06 3.81
N PHE A 24 1.64 11.95 2.54
CA PHE A 24 0.59 12.80 1.95
C PHE A 24 -0.79 12.15 1.72
N SER A 25 -0.94 10.84 1.83
CA SER A 25 -2.25 10.18 1.59
C SER A 25 -3.01 9.93 2.89
N CYS A 26 -3.66 10.97 3.41
CA CYS A 26 -4.82 10.86 4.29
C CYS A 26 -5.67 12.13 4.11
N LYS A 27 -6.62 12.11 3.16
CA LYS A 27 -7.78 12.99 3.24
C LYS A 27 -8.61 12.50 4.43
N GLU A 28 -8.95 13.42 5.32
CA GLU A 28 -9.54 13.21 6.65
C GLU A 28 -11.00 12.74 6.56
N ASP A 29 -11.22 11.56 5.96
CA ASP A 29 -12.40 10.74 6.23
C ASP A 29 -12.08 9.91 7.47
N GLN A 30 -13.04 9.64 8.36
CA GLN A 30 -12.78 8.92 9.62
C GLN A 30 -12.23 7.50 9.36
N THR A 31 -10.91 7.35 9.25
CA THR A 31 -10.23 6.07 9.10
C THR A 31 -10.17 5.37 10.44
N THR A 32 -10.95 4.31 10.59
CA THR A 32 -10.84 3.40 11.73
C THR A 32 -9.67 2.46 11.52
N ASN A 33 -8.62 2.59 12.34
CA ASN A 33 -7.50 1.66 12.31
C ASN A 33 -7.94 0.29 12.86
N VAL A 34 -7.75 -0.76 12.06
CA VAL A 34 -8.04 -2.14 12.45
C VAL A 34 -6.73 -2.92 12.58
N THR A 35 -6.60 -3.72 13.63
CA THR A 35 -5.45 -4.64 13.80
C THR A 35 -5.92 -6.07 13.61
N ALA A 36 -5.41 -6.73 12.57
CA ALA A 36 -5.66 -8.14 12.31
C ALA A 36 -4.43 -8.99 12.64
N VAL A 37 -4.61 -10.07 13.43
CA VAL A 37 -3.57 -11.06 13.73
C VAL A 37 -3.92 -12.36 13.02
N LEU A 38 -3.12 -12.72 12.01
CA LEU A 38 -3.36 -13.88 11.17
C LEU A 38 -2.28 -14.94 11.40
N LEU A 39 -2.71 -16.19 11.67
CA LEU A 39 -1.82 -17.34 11.71
C LEU A 39 -1.70 -17.93 10.29
N ARG A 40 -0.49 -18.17 9.81
CA ARG A 40 -0.31 -18.82 8.50
C ARG A 40 -0.78 -20.26 8.56
N GLU A 41 -1.60 -20.65 7.58
CA GLU A 41 -2.02 -22.04 7.37
C GLU A 41 -1.66 -22.44 5.94
N GLY A 42 -1.01 -23.60 5.79
CA GLY A 42 -0.53 -24.05 4.47
C GLY A 42 0.45 -23.09 3.77
N GLY A 43 1.10 -22.19 4.53
CA GLY A 43 2.01 -21.18 4.00
C GLY A 43 1.35 -19.89 3.48
N SER A 44 0.03 -19.75 3.60
CA SER A 44 -0.72 -18.58 3.14
C SER A 44 -1.40 -17.84 4.30
N LEU A 45 -1.74 -16.56 4.07
CA LEU A 45 -2.62 -15.77 4.93
C LEU A 45 -4.07 -15.72 4.41
N GLY A 46 -4.34 -16.26 3.21
CA GLY A 46 -5.70 -16.37 2.69
C GLY A 46 -6.32 -15.10 2.12
N PHE A 47 -5.53 -14.15 1.62
CA PHE A 47 -6.05 -12.98 0.91
C PHE A 47 -5.11 -12.51 -0.20
N ASN A 48 -5.62 -11.68 -1.12
CA ASN A 48 -4.86 -11.04 -2.18
C ASN A 48 -4.89 -9.52 -2.01
N ILE A 49 -3.80 -8.87 -2.41
CA ILE A 49 -3.71 -7.41 -2.45
C ILE A 49 -3.69 -6.88 -3.89
N VAL A 50 -4.20 -5.67 -4.08
CA VAL A 50 -4.09 -4.86 -5.30
C VAL A 50 -3.64 -3.45 -4.94
N GLY A 51 -3.20 -2.67 -5.92
CA GLY A 51 -2.71 -1.31 -5.71
C GLY A 51 -1.19 -1.27 -5.54
N GLY A 52 -0.72 -0.29 -4.77
CA GLY A 52 0.72 -0.01 -4.60
C GLY A 52 1.40 0.57 -5.85
N ARG A 53 0.63 1.00 -6.85
CA ARG A 53 1.18 1.68 -8.03
C ARG A 53 1.29 3.17 -7.72
N LEU A 54 2.51 3.72 -7.79
CA LEU A 54 2.73 5.16 -7.78
C LEU A 54 2.09 5.74 -9.04
N CYS A 55 1.04 6.54 -8.89
CA CYS A 55 0.46 7.27 -10.01
C CYS A 55 1.42 8.42 -10.37
N THR A 56 2.09 8.30 -11.51
CA THR A 56 2.81 9.42 -12.15
C THR A 56 1.95 10.06 -13.23
N ASP A 57 0.69 10.39 -12.94
CA ASP A 57 -0.16 11.12 -13.89
C ASP A 57 -1.03 12.12 -13.12
N ASP A 58 -0.58 13.37 -13.10
CA ASP A 58 -1.18 14.55 -12.45
C ASP A 58 -2.50 15.01 -13.08
N ASN A 59 -3.41 14.13 -13.52
CA ASN A 59 -4.63 14.64 -14.18
C ASN A 59 -5.93 13.85 -14.11
N ASP A 60 -6.08 12.87 -13.22
CA ASP A 60 -7.44 12.38 -12.92
C ASP A 60 -7.62 12.12 -11.43
N GLY A 61 -8.69 12.73 -10.89
CA GLY A 61 -8.87 13.10 -9.49
C GLY A 61 -9.17 11.96 -8.51
N SER A 62 -8.58 10.78 -8.68
CA SER A 62 -8.69 9.69 -7.71
C SER A 62 -7.33 9.07 -7.43
N SER A 63 -6.57 9.72 -6.55
CA SER A 63 -5.37 9.16 -5.93
C SER A 63 -5.75 7.99 -5.02
N ASN A 64 -6.10 6.83 -5.59
CA ASN A 64 -6.23 5.57 -4.86
C ASN A 64 -4.83 5.01 -4.57
N GLU A 65 -3.98 5.85 -3.98
CA GLU A 65 -2.62 5.52 -3.60
C GLU A 65 -2.67 4.75 -2.29
N GLY A 66 -2.84 3.43 -2.42
CA GLY A 66 -2.96 2.51 -1.31
C GLY A 66 -2.79 1.07 -1.78
N ILE A 67 -2.63 0.16 -0.82
CA ILE A 67 -2.69 -1.28 -1.02
C ILE A 67 -4.00 -1.73 -0.41
N PHE A 68 -4.78 -2.48 -1.18
CA PHE A 68 -6.12 -2.88 -0.77
C PHE A 68 -6.32 -4.38 -0.92
N VAL A 69 -7.14 -4.96 -0.07
CA VAL A 69 -7.54 -6.36 -0.18
C VAL A 69 -8.52 -6.52 -1.34
N SER A 70 -8.14 -7.34 -2.31
CA SER A 70 -8.95 -7.62 -3.51
C SER A 70 -9.77 -8.90 -3.40
N LYS A 71 -9.31 -9.85 -2.57
CA LYS A 71 -9.95 -11.15 -2.42
C LYS A 71 -9.60 -11.75 -1.07
N ILE A 72 -10.57 -12.42 -0.47
CA ILE A 72 -10.40 -13.28 0.70
C ILE A 72 -10.70 -14.72 0.28
N VAL A 73 -9.88 -15.66 0.75
CA VAL A 73 -10.07 -17.09 0.55
C VAL A 73 -11.09 -17.60 1.56
N GLU A 74 -12.19 -18.17 1.09
CA GLU A 74 -13.24 -18.76 1.95
C GLU A 74 -12.64 -19.80 2.89
N LYS A 75 -12.98 -19.70 4.18
CA LYS A 75 -12.46 -20.55 5.27
C LYS A 75 -10.92 -20.51 5.39
N GLY A 76 -10.27 -19.49 4.83
CA GLY A 76 -8.85 -19.25 4.96
C GLY A 76 -8.49 -18.43 6.20
N PRO A 77 -7.19 -18.21 6.47
CA PRO A 77 -6.77 -17.53 7.70
C PRO A 77 -7.32 -16.11 7.89
N ALA A 78 -7.54 -15.37 6.80
CA ALA A 78 -8.13 -14.03 6.81
C ALA A 78 -9.67 -14.02 6.92
N ASP A 79 -10.34 -15.13 6.58
CA ASP A 79 -11.81 -15.29 6.66
C ASP A 79 -12.23 -15.78 8.06
N LYS A 80 -11.88 -14.99 9.07
CA LYS A 80 -12.26 -15.22 10.47
C LYS A 80 -13.24 -14.15 10.91
N ASP A 81 -14.00 -14.42 11.96
CA ASP A 81 -14.89 -13.41 12.54
C ASP A 81 -14.08 -12.20 13.03
N GLY A 82 -14.47 -11.00 12.61
CA GLY A 82 -13.67 -9.78 12.79
C GLY A 82 -12.33 -9.76 12.01
N GLY A 83 -12.20 -10.61 10.99
CA GLY A 83 -11.06 -10.67 10.09
C GLY A 83 -11.01 -9.53 9.09
N LEU A 84 -10.08 -9.66 8.15
CA LEU A 84 -9.86 -8.66 7.11
C LEU A 84 -11.06 -8.61 6.15
N GLN A 85 -11.35 -7.46 5.56
CA GLN A 85 -12.43 -7.27 4.59
C GLN A 85 -11.90 -6.88 3.21
N ILE A 86 -12.73 -7.05 2.18
CA ILE A 86 -12.39 -6.56 0.84
C ILE A 86 -12.45 -5.03 0.88
N HIS A 87 -11.44 -4.36 0.33
CA HIS A 87 -11.20 -2.92 0.38
C HIS A 87 -10.62 -2.35 1.69
N ASP A 88 -10.30 -3.22 2.66
CA ASP A 88 -9.31 -2.87 3.71
C ASP A 88 -7.93 -2.61 3.10
#